data_AF-A0A357EXE4-F1
#
_entry.id   AF-A0A357EXE4-F1
#
_cell.length_a   1.000
_cell.length_b   1.000
_cell.length_c   1.000
_cell.angle_alpha   90.00
_cell.angle_beta   90.00
_cell.angle_gamma   90.00
#
_symmetry.space_group_name_H-M   'P 1'
#
loop_
_entity.id
_entity.type
_entity.pdbx_description
1 polymer ?
#
loop_
_entity_poly.entity_id
_entity_poly.type
_entity_poly.pdbx_seq_one_letter_code
_entity_poly.pdbx_strand_id
1 'polypeptide(L)'
;MQKIPSILFLILVLIAATTSAAGQRSKSAEIKSIDAYCKGIEHYANARKVPDLIFADVSGDEGKVAEWREFASTEALEKYREDSETYVMANNWLKHGRIVMSVFTFFSNSGDWAKYVYSCFRADGSLAKVTSDYRTFYGDFIVEEDRYFSPAGRLLKKRTKTSDLVTGKPKVPDDSYIEANSHLVHKADYFMNTGKLPFAGLLKSKSKK
;
A
#
# COMPACT_ATOMS: atom_id res chain seq x y z
N MET A 1 -3.10 -59.55 14.63
CA MET A 1 -3.12 -58.15 15.11
C MET A 1 -1.68 -57.65 15.20
N GLN A 2 -1.25 -56.81 14.26
CA GLN A 2 0.13 -56.33 14.14
C GLN A 2 0.25 -55.00 14.91
N LYS A 3 0.96 -55.00 16.04
CA LYS A 3 1.20 -53.79 16.85
C LYS A 3 2.21 -52.92 16.12
N ILE A 4 1.75 -51.81 15.54
CA ILE A 4 2.62 -50.78 14.99
C ILE A 4 3.47 -50.23 16.16
N PRO A 5 4.81 -50.21 16.08
CA PRO A 5 5.66 -49.82 17.19
C PRO A 5 5.54 -48.31 17.46
N SER A 6 5.14 -47.95 18.69
CA SER A 6 4.92 -46.57 19.18
C SER A 6 6.10 -45.60 18.97
N ILE A 7 7.29 -46.09 18.66
CA ILE A 7 8.50 -45.30 18.43
C ILE A 7 8.45 -44.60 17.05
N LEU A 8 7.83 -45.21 16.04
CA LEU A 8 7.76 -44.62 14.69
C LEU A 8 6.83 -43.39 14.64
N PHE A 9 5.80 -43.37 15.49
CA PHE A 9 4.86 -42.24 15.57
C PHE A 9 5.50 -41.01 16.24
N LEU A 10 6.38 -41.23 17.22
CA LEU A 10 7.09 -40.15 17.93
C LEU A 10 8.16 -39.47 17.04
N ILE A 11 8.84 -40.22 16.19
CA ILE A 11 9.83 -39.66 15.24
C ILE A 11 9.14 -38.81 14.16
N LEU A 12 7.96 -39.23 13.67
CA LEU A 12 7.21 -38.45 12.67
C LEU A 12 6.72 -37.10 13.21
N VAL A 13 6.29 -37.04 14.47
CA VAL A 13 5.84 -35.79 15.13
C VAL A 13 7.00 -34.81 15.33
N LEU A 14 8.20 -35.29 15.66
CA LEU A 14 9.39 -34.44 15.80
C LEU A 14 9.88 -33.83 14.48
N ILE A 15 9.77 -34.56 13.36
CA ILE A 15 10.15 -34.03 12.03
C ILE A 15 9.13 -32.98 11.53
N ALA A 16 7.84 -33.16 11.84
CA ALA A 16 6.81 -32.17 11.49
C ALA A 16 6.95 -30.85 12.29
N ALA A 17 7.45 -30.90 13.53
CA ALA A 17 7.63 -29.71 14.36
C ALA A 17 8.81 -28.82 13.92
N THR A 18 9.89 -29.40 13.38
CA THR A 18 11.08 -28.63 12.98
C THR A 18 10.88 -27.83 11.68
N THR A 19 10.11 -28.35 10.73
CA THR A 19 9.80 -27.67 9.46
C THR A 19 8.93 -26.41 9.68
N SER A 20 8.02 -26.45 10.66
CA SER A 20 7.13 -25.33 10.99
C SER A 20 7.88 -24.13 11.61
N ALA A 21 8.85 -24.40 12.49
CA ALA A 21 9.61 -23.35 13.17
C ALA A 21 10.60 -22.60 12.24
N ALA A 22 11.21 -23.30 11.27
CA ALA A 22 12.12 -22.70 10.30
C ALA A 22 11.39 -21.74 9.32
N GLY A 23 10.19 -22.11 8.88
CA GLY A 23 9.35 -21.28 8.00
C GLY A 23 8.89 -19.96 8.65
N GLN A 24 8.63 -19.96 9.97
CA GLN A 24 8.24 -18.74 10.68
C GLN A 24 9.41 -17.78 10.92
N ARG A 25 10.62 -18.30 11.19
CA ARG A 25 11.83 -17.48 11.39
C ARG A 25 12.26 -16.77 10.10
N SER A 26 12.25 -17.46 8.96
CA SER A 26 12.59 -16.87 7.65
C SER A 26 11.63 -15.73 7.28
N LYS A 27 10.32 -15.93 7.49
CA LYS A 27 9.30 -14.90 7.26
C LYS A 27 9.49 -13.65 8.13
N SER A 28 9.84 -13.81 9.41
CA SER A 28 10.10 -12.68 10.32
C SER A 28 11.33 -11.88 9.90
N ALA A 29 12.42 -12.56 9.53
CA ALA A 29 13.63 -11.92 9.01
C ALA A 29 13.38 -11.18 7.69
N GLU A 30 12.61 -11.77 6.78
CA GLU A 30 12.20 -11.14 5.52
C GLU A 30 11.40 -9.84 5.76
N ILE A 31 10.42 -9.86 6.67
CA ILE A 31 9.64 -8.67 7.02
C ILE A 31 10.52 -7.55 7.58
N LYS A 32 11.47 -7.88 8.47
CA LYS A 32 12.42 -6.89 9.01
C LYS A 32 13.30 -6.27 7.91
N SER A 33 13.74 -7.08 6.94
CA SER A 33 14.50 -6.60 5.79
C SER A 33 13.66 -5.65 4.92
N ILE A 34 12.39 -5.99 4.67
CA ILE A 34 11.45 -5.12 3.95
C ILE A 34 11.24 -3.80 4.70
N ASP A 35 11.04 -3.82 6.02
CA ASP A 35 10.89 -2.61 6.83
C ASP A 35 12.13 -1.70 6.72
N ALA A 36 13.33 -2.27 6.88
CA ALA A 36 14.57 -1.51 6.76
C ALA A 36 14.75 -0.90 5.36
N TYR A 37 14.45 -1.69 4.32
CA TYR A 37 14.48 -1.23 2.93
C TYR A 37 13.52 -0.06 2.71
N CYS A 38 12.24 -0.22 3.05
CA CYS A 38 11.23 0.79 2.81
C CYS A 38 11.44 2.04 3.66
N LYS A 39 11.96 1.93 4.88
CA LYS A 39 12.39 3.09 5.68
C LYS A 39 13.51 3.88 5.01
N GLY A 40 14.44 3.19 4.35
CA GLY A 40 15.48 3.84 3.54
C GLY A 40 14.92 4.58 2.33
N ILE A 41 13.91 4.02 1.66
CA ILE A 41 13.21 4.67 0.55
C ILE A 41 12.39 5.86 1.02
N GLU A 42 11.68 5.74 2.14
CA GLU A 42 10.94 6.84 2.76
C GLU A 42 11.86 8.00 3.14
N HIS A 43 13.00 7.72 3.78
CA HIS A 43 14.00 8.74 4.08
C HIS A 43 14.52 9.43 2.81
N TYR A 44 14.77 8.65 1.75
CA TYR A 44 15.15 9.20 0.45
C TYR A 44 14.09 10.13 -0.14
N ALA A 45 12.82 9.72 -0.14
CA ALA A 45 11.71 10.53 -0.65
C ALA A 45 11.54 11.83 0.17
N ASN A 46 11.56 11.73 1.50
CA ASN A 46 11.44 12.86 2.41
C ASN A 46 12.60 13.86 2.26
N ALA A 47 13.83 13.38 2.02
CA ALA A 47 14.99 14.25 1.81
C ALA A 47 14.89 15.06 0.50
N ARG A 48 14.25 14.53 -0.55
CA ARG A 48 14.06 15.24 -1.82
C ARG A 48 12.94 16.28 -1.79
N LYS A 49 11.97 16.14 -0.87
CA LYS A 49 10.77 17.00 -0.66
C LYS A 49 9.78 17.08 -1.83
N VAL A 50 10.26 17.08 -3.08
CA VAL A 50 9.45 17.19 -4.30
C VAL A 50 9.43 15.83 -5.01
N PRO A 51 8.27 15.32 -5.44
CA PRO A 51 8.19 14.10 -6.24
C PRO A 51 8.80 14.29 -7.63
N ASP A 52 9.31 13.22 -8.21
CA ASP A 52 9.87 13.22 -9.58
C ASP A 52 8.77 13.22 -10.65
N LEU A 53 7.62 12.60 -10.36
CA LEU A 53 6.46 12.56 -11.25
C LEU A 53 5.17 12.75 -10.45
N ILE A 54 4.27 13.54 -10.99
CA ILE A 54 2.96 13.84 -10.40
C ILE A 54 1.90 13.47 -11.42
N PHE A 55 0.99 12.59 -11.03
CA PHE A 55 -0.15 12.22 -11.85
C PHE A 55 -1.45 12.46 -11.11
N ALA A 56 -2.52 12.74 -11.84
CA ALA A 56 -3.86 12.78 -11.28
C ALA A 56 -4.90 12.24 -12.27
N ASP A 57 -5.98 11.69 -11.73
CA ASP A 57 -7.17 11.33 -12.50
C ASP A 57 -8.05 12.56 -12.69
N VAL A 58 -8.19 13.01 -13.94
CA VAL A 58 -8.90 14.23 -14.30
C VAL A 58 -10.32 13.98 -14.81
N SER A 59 -10.84 12.77 -14.68
CA SER A 59 -12.19 12.40 -15.14
C SER A 59 -13.32 13.13 -14.37
N GLY A 60 -13.01 13.69 -13.20
CA GLY A 60 -13.85 14.62 -12.45
C GLY A 60 -15.00 14.00 -11.66
N ASP A 61 -15.39 12.75 -11.89
CA ASP A 61 -16.46 12.09 -11.13
C ASP A 61 -16.08 10.65 -10.74
N GLU A 62 -16.53 10.23 -9.56
CA GLU A 62 -16.48 8.83 -9.16
C GLU A 62 -17.30 7.95 -10.13
N GLY A 63 -16.69 6.88 -10.65
CA GLY A 63 -17.36 5.91 -11.54
C GLY A 63 -17.18 6.14 -13.04
N LYS A 64 -16.54 7.25 -13.44
CA LYS A 64 -16.05 7.41 -14.82
C LYS A 64 -14.78 6.58 -15.05
N VAL A 65 -14.48 6.34 -16.33
CA VAL A 65 -13.20 5.74 -16.73
C VAL A 65 -12.09 6.72 -16.33
N ALA A 66 -11.13 6.25 -15.55
CA ALA A 66 -10.04 7.09 -15.06
C ALA A 66 -9.23 7.69 -16.21
N GLU A 67 -9.04 9.01 -16.18
CA GLU A 67 -8.28 9.78 -17.17
C GLU A 67 -7.01 10.31 -16.53
N TRP A 68 -5.94 9.52 -16.56
CA TRP A 68 -4.68 9.91 -15.93
C TRP A 68 -3.93 10.95 -16.76
N ARG A 69 -3.52 12.03 -16.09
CA ARG A 69 -2.68 13.09 -16.65
C ARG A 69 -1.46 13.31 -15.78
N GLU A 70 -0.33 13.62 -16.42
CA GLU A 70 0.88 14.07 -15.74
C GLU A 70 0.88 15.58 -15.55
N PHE A 71 1.34 16.04 -14.40
CA PHE A 71 1.50 17.45 -14.06
C PHE A 71 2.99 17.78 -13.90
N ALA A 72 3.39 18.97 -14.36
CA ALA A 72 4.78 19.39 -14.35
C ALA A 72 5.31 19.69 -12.94
N SER A 73 4.43 20.07 -12.01
CA SER A 73 4.76 20.36 -10.61
C SER A 73 3.52 20.25 -9.73
N THR A 74 3.71 20.31 -8.41
CA THR A 74 2.60 20.34 -7.44
C THR A 74 1.76 21.58 -7.64
N GLU A 75 2.38 22.73 -7.90
CA GLU A 75 1.68 24.00 -8.15
C GLU A 75 0.82 23.94 -9.42
N ALA A 76 1.29 23.26 -10.47
CA ALA A 76 0.51 23.06 -11.68
C ALA A 76 -0.73 22.18 -11.44
N LEU A 77 -0.61 21.15 -10.59
CA LEU A 77 -1.74 20.34 -10.16
C LEU A 77 -2.72 21.14 -9.29
N GLU A 78 -2.23 21.90 -8.32
CA GLU A 78 -3.11 22.73 -7.47
C GLU A 78 -3.84 23.81 -8.27
N LYS A 79 -3.15 24.48 -9.21
CA LYS A 79 -3.81 25.42 -10.12
C LYS A 79 -4.90 24.76 -10.97
N TYR A 80 -4.67 23.53 -11.44
CA TYR A 80 -5.71 22.78 -12.16
C TYR A 80 -6.92 22.52 -11.27
N ARG A 81 -6.70 22.24 -9.98
CA ARG A 81 -7.74 21.95 -9.00
C ARG A 81 -8.56 23.16 -8.55
N GLU A 82 -8.13 24.38 -8.87
CA GLU A 82 -8.92 25.59 -8.64
C GLU A 82 -10.21 25.60 -9.47
N ASP A 83 -10.15 25.04 -10.69
CA ASP A 83 -11.26 25.05 -11.66
C ASP A 83 -11.76 23.65 -12.04
N SER A 84 -11.24 22.59 -11.44
CA SER A 84 -11.56 21.21 -11.81
C SER A 84 -11.45 20.24 -10.65
N GLU A 85 -12.40 19.32 -10.56
CA GLU A 85 -12.37 18.26 -9.56
C GLU A 85 -11.33 17.19 -9.91
N THR A 86 -10.64 16.69 -8.89
CA THR A 86 -9.63 15.64 -9.01
C THR A 86 -9.65 14.89 -7.70
N TYR A 87 -10.04 13.62 -7.69
CA TYR A 87 -10.24 12.85 -6.45
C TYR A 87 -9.13 11.84 -6.17
N VAL A 88 -8.27 11.60 -7.16
CA VAL A 88 -7.14 10.69 -7.05
C VAL A 88 -5.91 11.33 -7.65
N MET A 89 -4.85 11.35 -6.87
CA MET A 89 -3.53 11.84 -7.30
C MET A 89 -2.44 10.90 -6.81
N ALA A 90 -1.33 10.87 -7.54
CA ALA A 90 -0.21 9.98 -7.32
C ALA A 90 1.12 10.75 -7.45
N ASN A 91 1.80 10.90 -6.32
CA ASN A 91 3.16 11.44 -6.25
C ASN A 91 4.16 10.29 -6.29
N ASN A 92 5.16 10.37 -7.16
CA ASN A 92 6.09 9.27 -7.40
C ASN A 92 7.54 9.74 -7.25
N TRP A 93 8.36 8.93 -6.57
CA TRP A 93 9.79 9.15 -6.42
C TRP A 93 10.57 8.09 -7.18
N LEU A 94 11.53 8.55 -7.96
CA LEU A 94 12.37 7.74 -8.81
C LEU A 94 13.77 7.63 -8.22
N LYS A 95 14.34 6.43 -8.23
CA LYS A 95 15.76 6.19 -7.96
C LYS A 95 16.36 5.43 -9.14
N HIS A 96 17.41 5.99 -9.75
CA HIS A 96 18.01 5.47 -10.98
C HIS A 96 16.97 5.24 -12.10
N GLY A 97 16.06 6.21 -12.29
CA GLY A 97 15.02 6.15 -13.32
C GLY A 97 13.86 5.18 -13.04
N ARG A 98 13.81 4.53 -11.87
CA ARG A 98 12.75 3.58 -11.50
C ARG A 98 11.93 4.11 -10.34
N ILE A 99 10.60 3.98 -10.41
CA ILE A 99 9.71 4.31 -9.30
C ILE A 99 10.05 3.38 -8.12
N VAL A 100 10.48 3.97 -7.00
CA VAL A 100 10.74 3.28 -5.73
C VAL A 100 9.68 3.56 -4.68
N MET A 101 8.95 4.66 -4.82
CA MET A 101 7.83 5.01 -3.96
C MET A 101 6.73 5.69 -4.77
N SER A 102 5.48 5.31 -4.51
CA SER A 102 4.29 6.00 -5.00
C SER A 102 3.39 6.28 -3.81
N VAL A 103 2.97 7.54 -3.67
CA VAL A 103 1.98 7.96 -2.67
C VAL A 103 0.72 8.35 -3.43
N PHE A 104 -0.31 7.54 -3.30
CA PHE A 104 -1.64 7.89 -3.76
C PHE A 104 -2.38 8.64 -2.66
N THR A 105 -3.08 9.70 -3.04
CA THR A 105 -4.04 10.39 -2.20
C THR A 105 -5.40 10.28 -2.86
N PHE A 106 -6.37 9.77 -2.11
CA PHE A 106 -7.77 9.64 -2.47
C PHE A 106 -8.59 10.48 -1.49
N PHE A 107 -9.63 11.14 -1.94
CA PHE A 107 -10.57 11.85 -1.08
C PHE A 107 -11.96 11.85 -1.71
N SER A 108 -12.99 11.91 -0.87
CA SER A 108 -14.36 12.04 -1.37
C SER A 108 -14.65 13.45 -1.89
N ASN A 109 -15.65 13.54 -2.77
CA ASN A 109 -16.27 14.81 -3.14
C ASN A 109 -16.81 15.56 -1.92
N SER A 110 -17.46 14.85 -0.98
CA SER A 110 -17.98 15.46 0.25
C SER A 110 -16.90 15.96 1.21
N GLY A 111 -15.65 15.49 1.09
CA GLY A 111 -14.58 15.76 2.03
C GLY A 111 -14.66 14.97 3.35
N ASP A 112 -15.62 14.05 3.49
CA ASP A 112 -15.83 13.29 4.73
C ASP A 112 -14.79 12.20 4.99
N TRP A 113 -13.98 11.86 3.99
CA TRP A 113 -12.85 10.95 4.14
C TRP A 113 -11.69 11.27 3.21
N ALA A 114 -10.50 10.86 3.64
CA ALA A 114 -9.29 10.84 2.83
C ALA A 114 -8.52 9.52 3.05
N LYS A 115 -7.86 9.02 2.02
CA LYS A 115 -7.02 7.83 2.07
C LYS A 115 -5.67 8.12 1.44
N TYR A 116 -4.61 7.77 2.14
CA TYR A 116 -3.25 7.86 1.65
C TYR A 116 -2.70 6.44 1.51
N VAL A 117 -2.15 6.10 0.34
CA VAL A 117 -1.57 4.78 0.08
C VAL A 117 -0.12 4.93 -0.34
N TYR A 118 0.77 4.57 0.58
CA TYR A 118 2.22 4.61 0.44
C TYR A 118 2.69 3.25 -0.06
N SER A 119 3.01 3.16 -1.34
CA SER A 119 3.55 1.95 -1.98
C SER A 119 5.06 2.04 -2.10
N CYS A 120 5.77 1.11 -1.46
CA CYS A 120 7.23 0.96 -1.54
C CYS A 120 7.57 -0.18 -2.51
N PHE A 121 8.29 0.12 -3.59
CA PHE A 121 8.69 -0.82 -4.63
C PHE A 121 10.16 -1.19 -4.51
N ARG A 122 10.48 -2.46 -4.78
CA ARG A 122 11.85 -2.94 -4.93
C ARG A 122 12.50 -2.38 -6.20
N ALA A 123 13.81 -2.54 -6.32
CA ALA A 123 14.56 -2.14 -7.51
C ALA A 123 14.07 -2.82 -8.80
N ASP A 124 13.52 -4.02 -8.73
CA ASP A 124 12.93 -4.74 -9.87
C ASP A 124 11.49 -4.27 -10.22
N GLY A 125 10.94 -3.32 -9.45
CA GLY A 125 9.59 -2.80 -9.62
C GLY A 125 8.50 -3.61 -8.92
N SER A 126 8.81 -4.72 -8.25
CA SER A 126 7.85 -5.48 -7.44
C SER A 126 7.51 -4.75 -6.14
N LEU A 127 6.26 -4.89 -5.67
CA LEU A 127 5.79 -4.27 -4.44
C LEU A 127 6.40 -4.96 -3.21
N ALA A 128 7.03 -4.19 -2.31
CA ALA A 128 7.60 -4.71 -1.06
C ALA A 128 6.66 -4.50 0.13
N LYS A 129 6.17 -3.27 0.28
CA LYS A 129 5.29 -2.86 1.37
C LYS A 129 4.25 -1.87 0.85
N VAL A 130 3.04 -1.95 1.40
CA VAL A 130 2.03 -0.89 1.34
C VAL A 130 1.68 -0.48 2.74
N THR A 131 1.60 0.82 2.98
CA THR A 131 0.95 1.40 4.15
C THR A 131 -0.25 2.20 3.64
N SER A 132 -1.45 1.89 4.10
CA SER A 132 -2.62 2.73 3.86
C SER A 132 -3.04 3.44 5.15
N ASP A 133 -3.28 4.73 5.08
CA ASP A 133 -3.82 5.57 6.14
C ASP A 133 -5.19 6.09 5.66
N TYR A 134 -6.27 5.51 6.17
CA TYR A 134 -7.63 5.94 5.88
C TYR A 134 -8.17 6.76 7.05
N ARG A 135 -8.66 7.97 6.77
CA ARG A 135 -9.19 8.90 7.76
C ARG A 135 -10.61 9.29 7.40
N THR A 136 -11.52 9.22 8.36
CA THR A 136 -12.93 9.54 8.12
C THR A 136 -13.60 10.17 9.33
N PHE A 137 -14.51 11.10 9.08
CA PHE A 137 -15.41 11.64 10.11
C PHE A 137 -16.55 10.67 10.47
N TYR A 138 -16.79 9.62 9.68
CA TYR A 138 -17.75 8.58 10.04
C TYR A 138 -17.24 7.77 11.23
N GLY A 139 -17.68 8.13 12.43
CA GLY A 139 -17.22 7.53 13.68
C GLY A 139 -15.82 7.98 14.10
N ASP A 140 -15.28 9.05 13.50
CA ASP A 140 -13.98 9.66 13.82
C ASP A 140 -12.85 8.62 13.89
N PHE A 141 -12.52 8.01 12.76
CA PHE A 141 -11.53 6.94 12.69
C PHE A 141 -10.31 7.29 11.83
N ILE A 142 -9.18 6.77 12.27
CA ILE A 142 -7.98 6.53 11.46
C ILE A 142 -7.77 5.02 11.41
N VAL A 143 -7.68 4.46 10.21
CA VAL A 143 -7.33 3.06 9.99
C VAL A 143 -6.01 2.99 9.23
N GLU A 144 -4.98 2.55 9.93
CA GLU A 144 -3.64 2.31 9.37
C GLU A 144 -3.49 0.82 9.06
N GLU A 145 -3.11 0.48 7.84
CA GLU A 145 -2.90 -0.90 7.42
C GLU A 145 -1.56 -1.08 6.71
N ASP A 146 -0.72 -1.96 7.25
CA ASP A 146 0.53 -2.37 6.63
C ASP A 146 0.37 -3.74 5.98
N ARG A 147 0.71 -3.85 4.69
CA ARG A 147 0.82 -5.11 3.96
C ARG A 147 2.25 -5.31 3.46
N TYR A 148 2.75 -6.52 3.65
CA TYR A 148 4.10 -6.94 3.26
C TYR A 148 4.02 -8.04 2.22
N PHE A 149 4.79 -7.93 1.15
CA PHE A 149 4.73 -8.88 0.04
C PHE A 149 6.09 -9.50 -0.22
N SER A 150 6.13 -10.76 -0.64
CA SER A 150 7.35 -11.37 -1.18
C SER A 150 7.64 -10.82 -2.59
N PRO A 151 8.84 -11.08 -3.16
CA PRO A 151 9.14 -10.71 -4.55
C PRO A 151 8.16 -11.30 -5.58
N ALA A 152 7.61 -12.49 -5.30
CA ALA A 152 6.60 -13.14 -6.12
C ALA A 152 5.17 -12.55 -5.94
N GLY A 153 5.01 -11.50 -5.11
CA GLY A 153 3.71 -10.87 -4.84
C GLY A 153 2.84 -11.58 -3.79
N ARG A 154 3.37 -12.58 -3.07
CA ARG A 154 2.63 -13.28 -2.02
C ARG A 154 2.56 -12.43 -0.76
N LEU A 155 1.37 -12.28 -0.17
CA LEU A 155 1.20 -11.60 1.12
C LEU A 155 1.94 -12.37 2.22
N LEU A 156 2.92 -11.71 2.84
CA LEU A 156 3.65 -12.21 3.99
C LEU A 156 2.92 -11.83 5.27
N LYS A 157 2.63 -10.55 5.47
CA LYS A 157 2.00 -10.07 6.70
C LYS A 157 1.04 -8.94 6.40
N LYS A 158 -0.03 -8.89 7.17
CA LYS A 158 -0.95 -7.77 7.27
C LYS A 158 -0.97 -7.31 8.74
N ARG A 159 -0.97 -6.00 8.98
CA ARG A 159 -1.22 -5.39 10.28
C ARG A 159 -2.24 -4.30 10.09
N THR A 160 -3.19 -4.20 10.99
CA THR A 160 -4.19 -3.13 10.98
C THR A 160 -4.21 -2.51 12.37
N LYS A 161 -4.28 -1.20 12.43
CA LYS A 161 -4.43 -0.42 13.66
C LYS A 161 -5.54 0.59 13.42
N THR A 162 -6.41 0.71 14.41
CA THR A 162 -7.49 1.69 14.39
C THR A 162 -7.32 2.65 15.57
N SER A 163 -7.47 3.93 15.30
CA SER A 163 -7.42 4.99 16.30
C SER A 163 -8.51 6.02 16.06
N ASP A 164 -8.80 6.79 17.10
CA ASP A 164 -9.70 7.92 17.06
C ASP A 164 -9.06 9.08 16.29
N LEU A 165 -9.81 9.68 15.35
CA LEU A 165 -9.32 10.75 14.48
C LEU A 165 -8.95 12.02 15.24
N VAL A 166 -9.66 12.32 16.33
CA VAL A 166 -9.45 13.54 17.12
C VAL A 166 -8.32 13.35 18.13
N THR A 167 -8.32 12.25 18.87
CA THR A 167 -7.40 12.02 19.99
C THR A 167 -6.16 11.21 19.63
N GLY A 168 -6.16 10.51 18.49
CA GLY A 168 -5.10 9.59 18.06
C GLY A 168 -4.98 8.32 18.91
N LYS A 169 -5.85 8.14 19.91
CA LYS A 169 -5.81 6.97 20.81
C LYS A 169 -6.39 5.74 20.12
N PRO A 170 -5.96 4.51 20.49
CA PRO A 170 -6.57 3.30 19.97
C PRO A 170 -8.10 3.32 20.16
N LYS A 171 -8.83 2.99 19.10
CA LYS A 171 -10.29 2.95 19.08
C LYS A 171 -10.73 1.66 18.41
N VAL A 172 -11.65 0.95 19.04
CA VAL A 172 -12.19 -0.29 18.48
C VAL A 172 -13.39 0.08 17.60
N PRO A 173 -13.38 -0.26 16.31
CA PRO A 173 -14.55 -0.08 15.47
C PRO A 173 -15.65 -1.05 15.90
N ASP A 174 -16.89 -0.59 15.92
CA ASP A 174 -18.05 -1.47 16.07
C ASP A 174 -18.38 -2.19 14.76
N ASP A 175 -19.23 -3.22 14.84
CA ASP A 175 -19.59 -4.04 13.69
C ASP A 175 -20.29 -3.23 12.58
N SER A 176 -21.05 -2.20 12.95
CA SER A 176 -21.76 -1.34 12.00
C SER A 176 -20.79 -0.50 11.17
N TYR A 177 -19.72 0.01 11.78
CA TYR A 177 -18.66 0.74 11.07
C TYR A 177 -17.93 -0.18 10.10
N ILE A 178 -17.57 -1.40 10.54
CA ILE A 178 -16.86 -2.38 9.71
C ILE A 178 -17.69 -2.74 8.48
N GLU A 179 -18.98 -3.01 8.66
CA GLU A 179 -19.86 -3.40 7.57
C GLU A 179 -20.04 -2.26 6.56
N ALA A 180 -20.38 -1.06 7.03
CA ALA A 180 -20.61 0.11 6.19
C ALA A 180 -19.37 0.56 5.43
N ASN A 181 -18.18 0.44 6.02
CA ASN A 181 -16.93 0.99 5.46
C ASN A 181 -15.97 -0.08 4.94
N SER A 182 -16.35 -1.35 4.96
CA SER A 182 -15.50 -2.47 4.50
C SER A 182 -14.91 -2.24 3.10
N HIS A 183 -15.68 -1.65 2.19
CA HIS A 183 -15.27 -1.34 0.82
C HIS A 183 -14.28 -0.16 0.73
N LEU A 184 -14.30 0.80 1.66
CA LEU A 184 -13.35 1.92 1.69
C LEU A 184 -12.05 1.51 2.42
N VAL A 185 -12.19 0.70 3.47
CA VAL A 185 -11.06 0.26 4.30
C VAL A 185 -10.29 -0.89 3.64
N HIS A 186 -10.95 -1.83 2.97
CA HIS A 186 -10.31 -3.07 2.51
C HIS A 186 -10.17 -3.24 0.99
N LYS A 187 -10.74 -2.35 0.17
CA LYS A 187 -10.49 -2.38 -1.28
C LYS A 187 -8.99 -2.18 -1.54
N ALA A 188 -8.44 -3.06 -2.36
CA ALA A 188 -7.02 -3.11 -2.63
C ALA A 188 -6.64 -1.96 -3.57
N ASP A 189 -6.27 -0.82 -2.99
CA ASP A 189 -5.80 0.36 -3.73
C ASP A 189 -4.28 0.31 -3.95
N TYR A 190 -3.74 -0.88 -4.21
CA TYR A 190 -2.31 -1.09 -4.41
C TYR A 190 -2.02 -1.96 -5.62
N PHE A 191 -0.85 -1.71 -6.21
CA PHE A 191 -0.41 -2.34 -7.46
C PHE A 191 0.81 -3.21 -7.19
N MET A 192 0.74 -4.49 -7.56
CA MET A 192 1.81 -5.46 -7.26
C MET A 192 3.15 -5.14 -7.92
N ASN A 193 3.16 -4.31 -8.96
CA ASN A 193 4.38 -3.79 -9.55
C ASN A 193 4.12 -2.44 -10.24
N THR A 194 5.20 -1.71 -10.51
CA THR A 194 5.15 -0.38 -11.15
C THR A 194 4.56 -0.40 -12.55
N GLY A 195 4.67 -1.52 -13.28
CA GLY A 195 4.06 -1.70 -14.60
C GLY A 195 2.54 -1.84 -14.59
N LYS A 196 1.94 -2.06 -13.41
CA LYS A 196 0.49 -2.12 -13.18
C LYS A 196 -0.10 -0.83 -12.62
N LEU A 197 0.73 0.18 -12.37
CA LEU A 197 0.24 1.50 -11.97
C LEU A 197 -0.73 2.03 -13.05
N PRO A 198 -1.79 2.76 -12.66
CA PRO A 198 -2.85 3.12 -13.60
C PRO A 198 -2.37 4.13 -14.67
N PHE A 199 -1.31 4.88 -14.36
CA PHE A 199 -0.60 5.77 -15.29
C PHE A 199 0.61 5.12 -16.00
N ALA A 200 0.84 3.81 -15.86
CA ALA A 200 2.02 3.15 -16.43
C ALA A 200 2.12 3.27 -17.96
N GLY A 201 0.99 3.43 -18.66
CA GLY A 201 0.95 3.69 -20.11
C GLY A 201 1.65 5.00 -20.50
N LEU A 202 1.52 6.04 -19.66
CA LEU A 202 2.13 7.35 -19.89
C LEU A 202 3.65 7.28 -19.80
N LEU A 203 4.18 6.47 -18.88
CA LEU A 203 5.62 6.24 -18.72
C LEU A 203 6.27 5.61 -19.96
N LYS A 204 5.58 4.64 -20.58
CA LYS A 204 6.07 3.94 -21.79
C LYS A 204 6.09 4.84 -23.03
N SER A 205 5.20 5.83 -23.10
CA SER A 205 5.17 6.78 -24.22
C SER A 205 6.41 7.67 -24.24
N LYS A 206 6.98 7.98 -23.07
CA LYS A 206 8.17 8.82 -22.92
C LYS A 206 9.46 8.13 -23.32
N SER A 207 9.58 6.82 -23.09
CA SER A 207 10.81 6.08 -23.42
C SER A 207 11.00 5.82 -24.92
N LYS A 208 10.02 6.17 -25.76
CA LYS A 208 10.05 5.99 -27.22
C LYS A 208 10.36 7.28 -27.99
N LYS A 209 10.56 8.40 -27.29
CA LYS A 209 11.05 9.66 -27.83
C LYS A 209 12.51 9.83 -27.46
#